data_AF-Q7PZH0-F1
#
_entry.id   AF-Q7PZH0-F1
#
_cell.length_a   1.000
_cell.length_b   1.000
_cell.length_c   1.000
_cell.angle_alpha   90.00
_cell.angle_beta   90.00
_cell.angle_gamma   90.00
#
_symmetry.space_group_name_H-M   'P 1'
#
loop_
_entity.id
_entity.type
_entity.pdbx_description
1 polymer ?
#
loop_
_entity_poly.entity_id
_entity_poly.type
_entity_poly.pdbx_seq_one_letter_code
_entity_poly.pdbx_strand_id
1 'polypeptide(L)'
;MSVYRNDTVIVELVLELLNELERSAEVKEVRAALHQYSMDVIGVYVKNNSNRISLDPTNNERDPQDLILILKLIHGLSASRVGNDPETINQASDVCIYGLTNIVPLITADLIRYPELCYQYYITITSFVDSKPYVVPALHPDFLKQLVASVELGLTSFTSEVELKCVEFIEAFAQVVRLHQN
;
A
#
# COMPACT_ATOMS: atom_id res chain seq x y z
N MET A 1 -6.79 -16.42 6.38
CA MET A 1 -5.61 -15.74 6.95
C MET A 1 -5.35 -16.09 8.42
N SER A 2 -6.28 -15.92 9.36
CA SER A 2 -6.00 -16.07 10.81
C SER A 2 -5.52 -17.46 11.26
N VAL A 3 -6.04 -18.53 10.63
CA VAL A 3 -5.66 -19.93 10.91
C VAL A 3 -4.26 -20.26 10.36
N TYR A 4 -3.86 -19.62 9.26
CA TYR A 4 -2.62 -19.91 8.52
C TYR A 4 -1.52 -18.87 8.78
N ARG A 5 -1.62 -18.09 9.87
CA ARG A 5 -0.71 -16.97 10.18
C ARG A 5 0.79 -17.32 10.21
N ASN A 6 1.12 -18.60 10.44
CA ASN A 6 2.49 -19.09 10.50
C ASN A 6 2.96 -19.74 9.18
N ASP A 7 2.05 -19.97 8.22
CA ASP A 7 2.34 -20.59 6.93
C ASP A 7 2.49 -19.50 5.86
N THR A 8 3.74 -19.17 5.51
CA THR A 8 4.05 -18.13 4.51
C THR A 8 3.42 -18.43 3.16
N VAL A 9 3.46 -19.69 2.74
CA VAL A 9 3.01 -20.11 1.41
C VAL A 9 1.51 -19.87 1.27
N ILE A 10 0.72 -20.25 2.27
CA ILE A 10 -0.73 -20.02 2.22
C ILE A 10 -1.07 -18.53 2.30
N VAL A 11 -0.32 -17.76 3.08
CA VAL A 11 -0.49 -16.30 3.17
C VAL A 11 -0.22 -15.64 1.81
N GLU A 12 0.89 -15.99 1.15
CA GLU A 12 1.27 -15.48 -0.16
C GLU A 12 0.26 -15.87 -1.23
N LEU A 13 -0.16 -17.14 -1.29
CA LEU A 13 -1.17 -17.60 -2.26
C LEU A 13 -2.51 -16.85 -2.12
N VAL A 14 -2.93 -16.53 -0.89
CA VAL A 14 -4.14 -15.72 -0.68
C VAL A 14 -3.96 -14.30 -1.21
N LEU A 15 -2.79 -13.69 -1.00
CA LEU A 15 -2.50 -12.35 -1.48
C LEU A 15 -2.35 -12.32 -3.01
N GLU A 16 -1.73 -13.32 -3.62
CA GLU A 16 -1.65 -13.49 -5.08
C GLU A 16 -3.04 -13.63 -5.70
N LEU A 17 -3.91 -14.44 -5.10
CA LEU A 17 -5.29 -14.59 -5.55
C LEU A 17 -6.04 -13.25 -5.50
N LEU A 18 -5.89 -12.45 -4.44
CA LEU A 18 -6.52 -11.14 -4.34
C LEU A 18 -6.03 -10.18 -5.43
N ASN A 19 -4.72 -10.17 -5.71
CA ASN A 19 -4.15 -9.36 -6.80
C ASN A 19 -4.71 -9.78 -8.16
N GLU A 20 -4.83 -11.09 -8.42
CA GLU A 20 -5.40 -11.59 -9.68
C GLU A 20 -6.90 -11.24 -9.82
N LEU A 21 -7.65 -11.32 -8.71
CA LEU A 21 -9.06 -10.93 -8.67
C LEU A 21 -9.23 -9.43 -8.88
N GLU A 22 -8.36 -8.59 -8.32
CA GLU A 22 -8.38 -7.13 -8.55
C GLU A 22 -8.22 -6.81 -10.04
N ARG A 23 -7.29 -7.48 -10.71
CA ARG A 23 -7.04 -7.29 -12.14
C ARG A 23 -8.17 -7.78 -13.04
N SER A 24 -8.90 -8.82 -12.63
CA SER A 24 -9.90 -9.51 -13.46
C SER A 24 -11.35 -9.16 -13.12
N ALA A 25 -11.61 -8.48 -12.00
CA ALA A 25 -12.97 -8.17 -11.55
C ALA A 25 -13.62 -7.07 -12.40
N GLU A 26 -14.48 -7.49 -13.34
CA GLU A 26 -15.28 -6.56 -14.16
C GLU A 26 -16.64 -6.21 -13.51
N VAL A 27 -17.17 -7.11 -12.68
CA VAL A 27 -18.49 -7.03 -12.05
C VAL A 27 -18.43 -6.19 -10.76
N LYS A 28 -19.39 -5.26 -10.59
CA LYS A 28 -19.42 -4.33 -9.45
C LYS A 28 -19.50 -5.05 -8.09
N GLU A 29 -20.42 -6.00 -7.96
CA GLU A 29 -20.64 -6.75 -6.72
C GLU A 29 -19.39 -7.53 -6.30
N VAL A 30 -18.66 -8.06 -7.28
CA VAL A 30 -17.38 -8.75 -7.07
C VAL A 30 -16.32 -7.77 -6.59
N ARG A 31 -16.25 -6.56 -7.16
CA ARG A 31 -15.34 -5.50 -6.68
C ARG A 31 -15.64 -5.05 -5.26
N ALA A 32 -16.90 -4.79 -4.93
CA ALA A 32 -17.28 -4.40 -3.57
C ALA A 32 -16.91 -5.48 -2.54
N ALA A 33 -17.18 -6.75 -2.86
CA ALA A 33 -16.74 -7.87 -2.04
C ALA A 33 -15.21 -7.94 -1.94
N LEU A 34 -14.49 -7.74 -3.04
CA LEU A 34 -13.03 -7.74 -3.08
C LEU A 34 -12.42 -6.64 -2.20
N HIS A 35 -12.97 -5.42 -2.22
CA HIS A 35 -12.53 -4.34 -1.35
C HIS A 35 -12.69 -4.71 0.12
N GLN A 36 -13.85 -5.27 0.49
CA GLN A 36 -14.08 -5.72 1.86
C GLN A 36 -13.11 -6.84 2.26
N TYR A 37 -12.93 -7.86 1.40
CA TYR A 37 -11.99 -8.94 1.66
C TYR A 37 -10.54 -8.44 1.76
N SER A 38 -10.15 -7.47 0.94
CA SER A 38 -8.83 -6.85 0.97
C SER A 38 -8.61 -6.15 2.31
N MET A 39 -9.60 -5.37 2.78
CA MET A 39 -9.53 -4.74 4.11
C MET A 39 -9.39 -5.76 5.23
N ASP A 40 -10.20 -6.83 5.21
CA ASP A 40 -10.17 -7.88 6.23
C ASP A 40 -8.83 -8.62 6.23
N VAL A 41 -8.31 -8.96 5.06
CA VAL A 41 -7.05 -9.67 4.89
C VAL A 41 -5.87 -8.82 5.37
N ILE A 42 -5.82 -7.54 5.00
CA ILE A 42 -4.81 -6.60 5.49
C ILE A 42 -4.93 -6.44 7.01
N GLY A 43 -6.14 -6.28 7.54
CA GLY A 43 -6.36 -6.13 8.99
C GLY A 43 -5.91 -7.36 9.78
N VAL A 44 -6.19 -8.57 9.28
CA VAL A 44 -5.68 -9.81 9.88
C VAL A 44 -4.16 -9.90 9.77
N TYR A 45 -3.58 -9.52 8.63
CA TYR A 45 -2.13 -9.51 8.45
C TYR A 45 -1.45 -8.58 9.46
N VAL A 46 -1.90 -7.32 9.53
CA VAL A 46 -1.37 -6.30 10.44
C VAL A 46 -1.46 -6.81 11.88
N LYS A 47 -2.64 -7.25 12.33
CA LYS A 47 -2.84 -7.74 13.71
C LYS A 47 -1.87 -8.86 14.12
N ASN A 48 -1.52 -9.75 13.20
CA ASN A 48 -0.62 -10.87 13.47
C ASN A 48 0.86 -10.52 13.31
N ASN A 49 1.20 -9.43 12.60
CA ASN A 49 2.58 -9.04 12.34
C ASN A 49 3.04 -7.78 13.10
N SER A 50 2.13 -6.98 13.70
CA SER A 50 2.48 -5.80 14.51
C SER A 50 3.37 -6.11 15.72
N ASN A 51 3.25 -7.31 16.32
CA ASN A 51 4.07 -7.72 17.48
C ASN A 51 5.29 -8.58 17.08
N ARG A 52 5.43 -8.89 15.79
CA ARG A 52 6.39 -9.89 15.31
C ARG A 52 7.81 -9.32 15.14
N ILE A 53 7.94 -7.99 15.13
CA ILE A 53 9.21 -7.26 15.11
C ILE A 53 10.03 -7.52 16.40
N SER A 54 9.43 -8.05 17.48
CA SER A 54 10.09 -8.15 18.79
C SER A 54 10.60 -9.53 19.23
N LEU A 55 10.42 -10.62 18.46
CA LEU A 55 10.56 -11.97 19.03
C LEU A 55 11.58 -12.93 18.43
N ASP A 56 12.33 -12.58 17.38
CA ASP A 56 13.41 -13.46 16.96
C ASP A 56 14.57 -12.73 16.24
N PRO A 57 15.69 -12.43 16.94
CA PRO A 57 16.90 -11.89 16.31
C PRO A 57 17.60 -12.91 15.38
N THR A 58 17.07 -14.12 15.25
CA THR A 58 17.51 -15.13 14.28
C THR A 58 16.70 -15.14 12.98
N ASN A 59 15.56 -14.44 12.93
CA ASN A 59 14.66 -14.41 11.77
C ASN A 59 14.95 -13.21 10.84
N ASN A 60 16.22 -12.80 10.74
CA ASN A 60 16.70 -11.62 10.01
C ASN A 60 16.48 -11.65 8.48
N GLU A 61 15.87 -12.69 7.93
CA GLU A 61 15.69 -12.84 6.47
C GLU A 61 14.33 -13.47 6.16
N ARG A 62 13.24 -12.90 6.69
CA ARG A 62 11.93 -13.24 6.11
C ARG A 62 11.77 -12.44 4.83
N ASP A 63 11.71 -13.16 3.71
CA ASP A 63 11.41 -12.60 2.39
C ASP A 63 10.20 -11.66 2.51
N PRO A 64 10.32 -10.36 2.15
CA PRO A 64 9.23 -9.40 2.24
C PRO A 64 8.15 -9.60 1.18
N GLN A 65 8.08 -10.78 0.56
CA GLN A 65 7.12 -11.13 -0.49
C GLN A 65 5.67 -10.85 -0.07
N ASP A 66 5.29 -11.11 1.17
CA ASP A 66 3.97 -10.79 1.70
C ASP A 66 3.68 -9.28 1.68
N LEU A 67 4.63 -8.46 2.13
CA LEU A 67 4.53 -7.00 2.06
C LEU A 67 4.50 -6.50 0.62
N ILE A 68 5.30 -7.09 -0.28
CA ILE A 68 5.31 -6.76 -1.72
C ILE A 68 3.92 -7.03 -2.32
N LEU A 69 3.34 -8.20 -2.05
CA LEU A 69 2.02 -8.57 -2.56
C LEU A 69 0.90 -7.69 -2.00
N ILE A 70 0.98 -7.27 -0.73
CA ILE A 70 0.03 -6.31 -0.15
C ILE A 70 0.18 -4.94 -0.81
N LEU A 71 1.41 -4.46 -1.04
CA LEU A 71 1.63 -3.20 -1.73
C LEU A 71 1.17 -3.25 -3.20
N LYS A 72 1.36 -4.38 -3.89
CA LYS A 72 0.82 -4.60 -5.25
C LYS A 72 -0.70 -4.53 -5.26
N LEU A 73 -1.36 -5.11 -4.26
CA LEU A 73 -2.81 -5.04 -4.12
C LEU A 73 -3.28 -3.60 -3.90
N ILE A 74 -2.65 -2.88 -2.97
CA ILE A 74 -2.97 -1.47 -2.70
C ILE A 74 -2.71 -0.61 -3.95
N HIS A 75 -1.63 -0.87 -4.68
CA HIS A 75 -1.31 -0.16 -5.92
C HIS A 75 -2.40 -0.38 -6.98
N GLY A 76 -2.82 -1.63 -7.20
CA GLY A 76 -3.92 -1.96 -8.12
C GLY A 76 -5.20 -1.22 -7.75
N LEU A 77 -5.62 -1.31 -6.48
CA LEU A 77 -6.80 -0.63 -5.95
C LEU A 77 -6.72 0.90 -6.04
N SER A 78 -5.51 1.47 -5.94
CA SER A 78 -5.27 2.91 -6.09
C SER A 78 -5.42 3.35 -7.54
N ALA A 79 -4.84 2.60 -8.48
CA ALA A 79 -4.84 2.88 -9.90
C ALA A 79 -6.17 2.51 -10.59
N SER A 80 -6.98 1.64 -9.99
CA SER A 80 -8.23 1.17 -10.56
C SER A 80 -9.25 2.32 -10.68
N ARG A 81 -9.60 2.65 -11.93
CA ARG A 81 -10.68 3.59 -12.29
C ARG A 81 -11.91 2.86 -12.83
N VAL A 82 -11.97 1.54 -12.71
CA VAL A 82 -13.02 0.72 -13.34
C VAL A 82 -14.20 0.56 -12.38
N GLY A 83 -15.40 0.95 -12.84
CA GLY A 83 -16.61 1.00 -12.00
C GLY A 83 -16.79 2.37 -11.34
N ASN A 84 -17.02 3.40 -12.17
CA ASN A 84 -17.15 4.82 -11.81
C ASN A 84 -18.30 5.18 -10.84
N ASP A 85 -18.88 4.23 -10.12
CA ASP A 85 -19.80 4.58 -9.05
C ASP A 85 -19.01 5.14 -7.84
N PRO A 86 -19.45 6.27 -7.27
CA PRO A 86 -18.74 6.92 -6.17
C PRO A 86 -18.52 6.02 -4.95
N GLU A 87 -19.43 5.08 -4.70
CA GLU A 87 -19.37 4.18 -3.56
C GLU A 87 -18.19 3.20 -3.66
N THR A 88 -18.05 2.53 -4.81
CA THR A 88 -16.94 1.60 -5.08
C THR A 88 -15.59 2.34 -5.07
N ILE A 89 -15.56 3.56 -5.60
CA ILE A 89 -14.38 4.43 -5.58
C ILE A 89 -13.97 4.79 -4.14
N ASN A 90 -14.93 5.16 -3.29
CA ASN A 90 -14.69 5.50 -1.89
C ASN A 90 -14.21 4.28 -1.10
N GLN A 91 -14.85 3.12 -1.29
CA GLN A 91 -14.41 1.86 -0.66
C GLN A 91 -12.97 1.51 -1.02
N ALA A 92 -12.59 1.61 -2.30
CA ALA A 92 -11.20 1.38 -2.72
C ALA A 92 -10.24 2.35 -2.03
N SER A 93 -10.61 3.63 -1.94
CA SER A 93 -9.81 4.65 -1.25
C SER A 93 -9.66 4.36 0.25
N ASP A 94 -10.73 3.91 0.91
CA ASP A 94 -10.71 3.52 2.33
C ASP A 94 -9.77 2.34 2.56
N VAL A 95 -9.79 1.33 1.67
CA VAL A 95 -8.85 0.21 1.70
C VAL A 95 -7.40 0.69 1.53
N CYS A 96 -7.14 1.59 0.58
CA CYS A 96 -5.79 2.12 0.37
C CYS A 96 -5.29 2.93 1.56
N ILE A 97 -6.12 3.82 2.12
CA ILE A 97 -5.78 4.60 3.32
C ILE A 97 -5.50 3.68 4.49
N TYR A 98 -6.40 2.74 4.78
CA TYR A 98 -6.23 1.76 5.85
C TYR A 98 -4.96 0.92 5.65
N GLY A 99 -4.77 0.41 4.44
CA GLY A 99 -3.64 -0.43 4.08
C GLY A 99 -2.32 0.29 4.25
N LEU A 100 -2.14 1.45 3.63
CA LEU A 100 -0.90 2.21 3.76
C LEU A 100 -0.65 2.61 5.23
N THR A 101 -1.66 3.16 5.92
CA THR A 101 -1.50 3.60 7.32
C THR A 101 -0.98 2.50 8.25
N ASN A 102 -1.39 1.25 8.01
CA ASN A 102 -1.02 0.13 8.86
C ASN A 102 0.18 -0.69 8.35
N ILE A 103 0.43 -0.71 7.04
CA ILE A 103 1.53 -1.47 6.42
C ILE A 103 2.84 -0.66 6.43
N VAL A 104 2.81 0.66 6.19
CA VAL A 104 4.03 1.47 6.17
C VAL A 104 4.83 1.33 7.47
N PRO A 105 4.23 1.33 8.68
CA PRO A 105 4.98 1.12 9.92
C PRO A 105 5.64 -0.27 10.06
N LEU A 106 5.20 -1.28 9.30
CA LEU A 106 5.79 -2.62 9.31
C LEU A 106 7.03 -2.72 8.40
N ILE A 107 7.21 -1.77 7.47
CA ILE A 107 8.37 -1.71 6.58
C ILE A 107 9.51 -1.02 7.32
N THR A 108 10.45 -1.79 7.83
CA THR A 108 11.61 -1.29 8.57
C THR A 108 12.71 -0.77 7.64
N ALA A 109 13.67 -0.04 8.20
CA ALA A 109 14.85 0.44 7.47
C ALA A 109 15.70 -0.69 6.86
N ASP A 110 15.64 -1.90 7.42
CA ASP A 110 16.32 -3.07 6.84
C ASP A 110 15.51 -3.69 5.71
N LEU A 111 14.18 -3.79 5.86
CA LEU A 111 13.30 -4.36 4.84
C LEU A 111 13.25 -3.49 3.57
N ILE A 112 13.22 -2.17 3.70
CA ILE A 112 13.19 -1.26 2.54
C ILE A 112 14.48 -1.35 1.69
N ARG A 113 15.54 -2.01 2.17
CA ARG A 113 16.76 -2.25 1.37
C ARG A 113 16.57 -3.35 0.33
N TYR A 114 15.52 -4.16 0.43
CA TYR A 114 15.15 -5.13 -0.60
C TYR A 114 14.65 -4.37 -1.84
N PRO A 115 15.33 -4.47 -3.00
CA PRO A 115 15.05 -3.60 -4.15
C PRO A 115 13.60 -3.66 -4.64
N GLU A 116 13.02 -4.86 -4.73
CA GLU A 116 11.63 -5.06 -5.17
C GLU A 116 10.64 -4.42 -4.17
N LEU A 117 10.85 -4.62 -2.86
CA LEU A 117 9.99 -4.00 -1.84
C LEU A 117 10.12 -2.48 -1.88
N CYS A 118 11.34 -1.95 -2.00
CA CYS A 118 11.61 -0.52 -2.09
C CYS A 118 10.85 0.09 -3.27
N TYR A 119 11.08 -0.43 -4.47
CA TYR A 119 10.43 0.06 -5.67
C TYR A 119 8.91 -0.04 -5.57
N GLN A 120 8.39 -1.19 -5.12
CA GLN A 120 6.95 -1.41 -4.97
C GLN A 120 6.34 -0.46 -3.93
N TYR A 121 7.06 -0.13 -2.84
CA TYR A 121 6.60 0.84 -1.85
C TYR A 121 6.44 2.23 -2.47
N TYR A 122 7.49 2.73 -3.15
CA TYR A 122 7.48 4.07 -3.73
C TYR A 122 6.46 4.22 -4.86
N ILE A 123 6.36 3.23 -5.77
CA ILE A 123 5.35 3.28 -6.84
C ILE A 123 3.91 3.24 -6.27
N THR A 124 3.70 2.58 -5.14
CA THR A 124 2.38 2.51 -4.47
C THR A 124 1.99 3.85 -3.86
N ILE A 125 2.86 4.48 -3.06
CA ILE A 125 2.54 5.77 -2.43
C ILE A 125 2.38 6.89 -3.47
N THR A 126 3.16 6.87 -4.55
CA THR A 126 3.05 7.82 -5.66
C THR A 126 1.72 7.63 -6.39
N SER A 127 1.37 6.39 -6.75
CA SER A 127 0.09 6.09 -7.41
C SER A 127 -1.12 6.47 -6.55
N PHE A 128 -1.05 6.28 -5.24
CA PHE A 128 -2.12 6.68 -4.33
C PHE A 128 -2.40 8.19 -4.37
N VAL A 129 -1.34 9.03 -4.29
CA VAL A 129 -1.49 10.49 -4.34
C VAL A 129 -1.97 10.97 -5.71
N ASP A 130 -1.45 10.38 -6.79
CA ASP A 130 -1.82 10.74 -8.16
C ASP A 130 -3.24 10.31 -8.54
N SER A 131 -3.65 9.09 -8.17
CA SER A 131 -4.93 8.54 -8.59
C SER A 131 -6.10 8.96 -7.71
N LYS A 132 -5.85 9.27 -6.43
CA LYS A 132 -6.86 9.65 -5.44
C LYS A 132 -6.59 11.03 -4.81
N PRO A 133 -6.41 12.10 -5.61
CA PRO A 133 -6.03 13.42 -5.11
C PRO A 133 -7.04 14.03 -4.13
N TYR A 134 -8.32 13.64 -4.22
CA TYR A 134 -9.40 14.18 -3.40
C TYR A 134 -9.37 13.70 -1.94
N VAL A 135 -8.73 12.55 -1.64
CA VAL A 135 -8.62 12.07 -0.24
C VAL A 135 -7.38 12.61 0.47
N VAL A 136 -6.36 13.03 -0.29
CA VAL A 136 -5.07 13.45 0.24
C VAL A 136 -5.17 14.60 1.26
N PRO A 137 -5.99 15.66 1.04
CA PRO A 137 -6.17 16.72 2.04
C PRO A 137 -6.85 16.26 3.34
N ALA A 138 -7.61 15.17 3.30
CA ALA A 138 -8.34 14.63 4.44
C ALA A 138 -7.55 13.56 5.22
N LEU A 139 -6.31 13.26 4.81
CA LEU A 139 -5.45 12.29 5.50
C LEU A 139 -5.08 12.76 6.90
N HIS A 140 -4.86 11.79 7.80
CA HIS A 140 -4.35 12.10 9.12
C HIS A 140 -2.96 12.78 9.02
N PRO A 141 -2.73 13.90 9.73
CA PRO A 141 -1.48 14.66 9.60
C PRO A 141 -0.21 13.83 9.82
N ASP A 142 -0.24 12.88 10.75
CA ASP A 142 0.93 12.05 11.03
C ASP A 142 1.22 11.03 9.93
N PHE A 143 0.19 10.51 9.26
CA PHE A 143 0.38 9.64 8.11
C PHE A 143 0.94 10.44 6.92
N LEU A 144 0.45 11.67 6.70
CA LEU A 144 1.00 12.55 5.67
C LEU A 144 2.47 12.89 5.93
N LYS A 145 2.83 13.22 7.18
CA LYS A 145 4.25 13.44 7.57
C LYS A 145 5.10 12.20 7.28
N GLN A 146 4.58 11.00 7.56
CA GLN A 146 5.28 9.75 7.30
C GLN A 146 5.52 9.53 5.79
N LEU A 147 4.54 9.84 4.94
CA LEU A 147 4.72 9.76 3.48
C LEU A 147 5.79 10.75 2.99
N VAL A 148 5.74 12.00 3.45
CA VAL A 148 6.73 13.03 3.08
C VAL A 148 8.14 12.66 3.55
N ALA A 149 8.29 12.16 4.78
CA ALA A 149 9.58 11.67 5.29
C ALA A 149 10.11 10.49 4.47
N SER A 150 9.22 9.62 3.98
CA SER A 150 9.60 8.50 3.12
C SER A 150 10.10 9.00 1.76
N VAL A 151 9.49 10.05 1.20
CA VAL A 151 9.93 10.69 -0.06
C VAL A 151 11.31 11.35 0.11
N GLU A 152 11.56 12.01 1.23
CA GLU A 152 12.87 12.58 1.55
C GLU A 152 13.97 11.49 1.60
N LEU A 153 13.68 10.37 2.27
CA LEU A 153 14.59 9.21 2.27
C LEU A 153 14.79 8.66 0.84
N GLY A 154 13.71 8.60 0.08
CA GLY A 154 13.65 8.14 -1.32
C GLY A 154 14.64 8.86 -2.23
N LEU A 155 14.68 10.19 -2.12
CA LEU A 155 15.52 11.08 -2.91
C LEU A 155 17.01 11.05 -2.54
N THR A 156 17.36 10.51 -1.37
CA THR A 156 18.71 10.63 -0.80
C THR A 156 19.43 9.30 -0.66
N SER A 157 18.71 8.18 -0.66
CA SER A 157 19.23 6.90 -0.15
C SER A 157 19.12 5.70 -1.09
N PHE A 158 18.44 5.81 -2.24
CA PHE A 158 18.15 4.66 -3.12
C PHE A 158 18.56 4.88 -4.59
N THR A 159 17.85 4.22 -5.52
CA THR A 159 18.16 4.22 -6.95
C THR A 159 17.51 5.40 -7.67
N SER A 160 18.00 5.72 -8.87
CA SER A 160 17.41 6.76 -9.73
C SER A 160 15.95 6.50 -10.09
N GLU A 161 15.51 5.24 -10.12
CA GLU A 161 14.11 4.87 -10.35
C GLU A 161 13.22 5.27 -9.17
N VAL A 162 13.70 5.06 -7.94
CA VAL A 162 13.03 5.51 -6.72
C VAL A 162 13.01 7.04 -6.65
N GLU A 163 14.14 7.69 -6.96
CA GLU A 163 14.22 9.16 -7.04
C GLU A 163 13.17 9.73 -7.99
N LEU A 164 13.01 9.12 -9.18
CA LEU A 164 11.97 9.52 -10.13
C LEU A 164 10.57 9.39 -9.54
N LYS A 165 10.26 8.27 -8.84
CA LYS A 165 8.97 8.09 -8.16
C LYS A 165 8.72 9.10 -7.04
N CYS A 166 9.77 9.52 -6.35
CA CYS A 166 9.70 10.59 -5.36
C CYS A 166 9.42 11.96 -5.99
N VAL A 167 10.04 12.26 -7.13
CA VAL A 167 9.76 13.51 -7.85
C VAL A 167 8.32 13.52 -8.39
N GLU A 168 7.86 12.42 -8.99
CA GLU A 168 6.46 12.25 -9.43
C GLU A 168 5.48 12.43 -8.25
N PHE A 169 5.80 11.88 -7.08
CA PHE A 169 5.00 12.09 -5.86
C PHE A 169 4.90 13.58 -5.51
N ILE A 170 6.03 14.30 -5.51
CA ILE A 170 6.07 15.72 -5.17
C ILE A 170 5.24 16.55 -6.16
N GLU A 171 5.32 16.23 -7.45
CA GLU A 171 4.52 16.90 -8.48
C GLU A 171 3.01 16.70 -8.25
N ALA A 172 2.59 15.44 -8.08
CA ALA A 172 1.18 15.11 -7.81
C ALA A 172 0.70 15.77 -6.51
N PHE A 173 1.51 15.71 -5.45
CA PHE A 173 1.18 16.32 -4.16
C PHE A 173 1.06 17.85 -4.25
N ALA A 174 1.98 18.51 -4.96
CA ALA A 174 1.93 19.95 -5.17
C ALA A 174 0.66 20.37 -5.94
N GLN A 175 0.25 19.58 -6.93
CA GLN A 175 -0.99 19.81 -7.67
C GLN A 175 -2.22 19.70 -6.75
N VAL A 176 -2.28 18.69 -5.87
CA VAL A 176 -3.35 18.55 -4.88
C VAL A 176 -3.44 19.78 -3.98
N VAL A 177 -2.32 20.21 -3.40
CA VAL A 177 -2.29 21.35 -2.48
C VAL A 177 -2.74 22.63 -3.20
N ARG A 178 -2.30 22.84 -4.44
CA ARG A 178 -2.69 24.00 -5.25
C ARG A 178 -4.18 24.03 -5.55
N LEU A 179 -4.78 22.88 -5.86
CA LEU A 179 -6.22 22.78 -6.15
C LEU A 179 -7.08 22.93 -4.89
N HIS A 180 -6.58 22.57 -3.72
CA HIS A 180 -7.29 22.72 -2.45
C HIS A 180 -7.38 24.17 -1.96
N GLN A 181 -6.48 25.05 -2.42
CA GLN A 181 -6.45 26.48 -2.04
C GLN A 181 -7.36 27.37 -2.91
N ASN A 182 -7.97 26.82 -3.98
CA ASN A 182 -8.91 27.51 -4.87
C ASN A 182 -10.35 27.07 -4.59
#